data_AF-A0A4V2B3T3-F1
#
_entry.id   AF-A0A4V2B3T3-F1
#
_cell.length_a   1.000
_cell.length_b   1.000
_cell.length_c   1.000
_cell.angle_alpha   90.00
_cell.angle_beta   90.00
_cell.angle_gamma   90.00
#
_symmetry.space_group_name_H-M   'P 1'
#
loop_
_entity.id
_entity.type
_entity.pdbx_description
1 polymer ?
#
loop_
_entity_poly.entity_id
_entity_poly.type
_entity_poly.pdbx_seq_one_letter_code
_entity_poly.pdbx_strand_id
1 'polypeptide(L)'
;MADKALKKTSIFPLIIRSANQMGNAIRRMRKLQNLSQTQLAQKTGLTQATISRLEKGTQKAETGTLILILSALNADLTINARPKPNLKDDLEALF
;
A
#
# COMPACT_ATOMS: atom_id res chain seq x y z
N MET A 1 14.09 27.79 6.25
CA MET A 1 15.04 26.73 5.82
C MET A 1 14.55 25.33 6.26
N ALA A 2 13.34 24.90 5.83
CA ALA A 2 12.83 23.56 6.14
C ALA A 2 12.07 22.89 4.96
N ASP A 3 12.15 23.47 3.76
CA ASP A 3 11.26 23.12 2.63
C ASP A 3 11.95 22.33 1.51
N LYS A 4 13.22 21.97 1.69
CA LYS A 4 14.08 21.42 0.62
C LYS A 4 14.45 19.94 0.79
N ALA A 5 13.99 19.29 1.86
CA ALA A 5 14.34 17.89 2.16
C ALA A 5 13.31 16.85 1.64
N LEU A 6 12.11 17.27 1.23
CA LEU A 6 11.07 16.35 0.74
C LEU A 6 11.11 16.10 -0.79
N LYS A 7 11.98 16.78 -1.54
CA LYS A 7 12.01 16.74 -3.02
C LYS A 7 12.90 15.66 -3.65
N LYS A 8 13.43 14.69 -2.89
CA LYS A 8 14.44 13.74 -3.41
C LYS A 8 14.12 12.26 -3.16
N THR A 9 12.87 11.88 -3.33
CA THR A 9 12.50 10.52 -3.71
C THR A 9 11.37 10.68 -4.71
N SER A 10 11.60 10.37 -5.97
CA SER A 10 10.52 10.29 -6.95
C SER A 10 9.56 9.20 -6.48
N ILE A 11 8.50 9.57 -5.76
CA ILE A 11 7.48 8.64 -5.29
C ILE A 11 6.62 8.32 -6.50
N PHE A 12 7.08 7.40 -7.34
CA PHE A 12 6.16 6.71 -8.24
C PHE A 12 5.15 5.98 -7.35
N PRO A 13 3.84 6.19 -7.54
CA PRO A 13 2.84 5.52 -6.73
C PRO A 13 2.98 4.01 -6.91
N LEU A 14 2.90 3.26 -5.81
CA LEU A 14 2.89 1.81 -5.87
C LEU A 14 1.58 1.36 -6.55
N ILE A 15 1.71 0.79 -7.74
CA ILE A 15 0.55 0.28 -8.49
C ILE A 15 0.15 -1.09 -7.93
N ILE A 16 -1.02 -1.17 -7.31
CA ILE A 16 -1.59 -2.40 -6.75
C ILE A 16 -2.66 -2.94 -7.71
N ARG A 17 -2.48 -4.18 -8.18
CA ARG A 17 -3.37 -4.89 -9.12
C ARG A 17 -3.87 -6.23 -8.59
N SER A 18 -3.45 -6.64 -7.39
CA SER A 18 -3.85 -7.89 -6.75
C SER A 18 -3.85 -7.81 -5.22
N ALA A 19 -4.57 -8.73 -4.58
CA ALA A 19 -4.61 -8.85 -3.12
C ALA A 19 -3.20 -9.10 -2.52
N ASN A 20 -2.36 -9.89 -3.19
CA ASN A 20 -0.98 -10.13 -2.76
C ASN A 20 -0.14 -8.84 -2.79
N GLN A 21 -0.27 -8.02 -3.83
CA GLN A 21 0.42 -6.73 -3.91
C GLN A 21 -0.07 -5.77 -2.82
N MET A 22 -1.37 -5.77 -2.53
CA MET A 22 -1.97 -4.99 -1.44
C MET A 22 -1.44 -5.43 -0.08
N GLY A 23 -1.43 -6.74 0.20
CA GLY A 23 -0.91 -7.30 1.44
C GLY A 23 0.57 -6.99 1.65
N ASN A 24 1.37 -7.06 0.58
CA ASN A 24 2.79 -6.68 0.62
C ASN A 24 2.99 -5.18 0.90
N ALA A 25 2.16 -4.31 0.33
CA ALA A 25 2.20 -2.87 0.58
C ALA A 25 1.93 -2.57 2.07
N ILE A 26 0.87 -3.17 2.62
CA ILE A 26 0.50 -3.04 4.04
C ILE A 26 1.62 -3.57 4.95
N ARG A 27 2.17 -4.74 4.64
CA ARG A 27 3.32 -5.32 5.36
C ARG A 27 4.51 -4.38 5.37
N ARG A 28 4.82 -3.75 4.23
CA ARG A 28 5.93 -2.79 4.11
C ARG A 28 5.68 -1.57 4.98
N MET A 29 4.49 -0.98 4.91
CA MET A 29 4.11 0.18 5.74
C MET A 29 4.18 -0.13 7.23
N ARG A 30 3.64 -1.28 7.66
CA ARG A 30 3.74 -1.73 9.05
C ARG A 30 5.20 -1.83 9.51
N LYS A 31 6.06 -2.44 8.70
CA LYS A 31 7.49 -2.59 9.02
C LYS A 31 8.24 -1.26 9.08
N LEU A 32 7.90 -0.31 8.21
CA LEU A 32 8.48 1.05 8.25
C LEU A 32 8.16 1.79 9.56
N GLN A 33 7.05 1.43 10.21
CA GLN A 33 6.67 1.93 11.53
C GLN A 33 7.19 1.06 12.69
N ASN A 34 8.05 0.07 12.42
CA ASN A 34 8.59 -0.87 13.40
C ASN A 34 7.52 -1.64 14.20
N LEU A 35 6.33 -1.82 13.64
CA LEU A 35 5.25 -2.55 14.27
C LEU A 35 5.35 -4.04 13.96
N SER A 36 5.10 -4.91 14.94
CA SER A 36 4.82 -6.33 14.73
C SER A 36 3.38 -6.53 14.23
N GLN A 37 3.07 -7.72 13.69
CA GLN A 37 1.69 -8.04 13.29
C GLN A 37 0.73 -8.00 14.47
N THR A 38 1.16 -8.43 15.66
CA THR A 38 0.38 -8.36 16.90
C THR A 38 0.10 -6.92 17.32
N GLN A 39 1.07 -6.02 17.20
CA GLN A 39 0.88 -4.61 17.53
C GLN A 39 -0.11 -3.93 16.56
N LEU A 40 -0.04 -4.25 15.27
CA LEU A 40 -1.04 -3.74 14.31
C LEU A 40 -2.44 -4.33 14.59
N ALA A 41 -2.51 -5.61 14.95
CA ALA A 41 -3.76 -6.26 15.34
C ALA A 41 -4.40 -5.55 16.55
N GLN A 42 -3.61 -5.25 17.58
CA GLN A 42 -4.06 -4.48 18.75
C GLN A 42 -4.58 -3.09 18.39
N LYS A 43 -3.86 -2.35 17.53
CA LYS A 43 -4.28 -1.01 17.06
C LYS A 43 -5.61 -1.03 16.30
N THR A 44 -5.96 -2.15 15.68
CA THR A 44 -7.14 -2.29 14.83
C THR A 44 -8.27 -3.07 15.49
N GLY A 45 -8.06 -3.64 16.68
CA GLY A 45 -9.02 -4.58 17.29
C GLY A 45 -9.17 -5.90 16.52
N LEU A 46 -8.24 -6.23 15.62
CA LEU A 46 -8.23 -7.46 14.84
C LEU A 46 -7.38 -8.54 15.51
N THR A 47 -7.42 -9.76 14.97
CA THR A 47 -6.48 -10.82 15.38
C THR A 47 -5.18 -10.75 14.59
N GLN A 48 -4.07 -11.18 15.18
CA GLN A 48 -2.79 -11.30 14.47
C GLN A 48 -2.90 -12.24 13.26
N ALA A 49 -3.71 -13.30 13.35
CA ALA A 49 -3.96 -14.22 12.24
C ALA A 49 -4.67 -13.52 11.07
N THR A 50 -5.63 -12.62 11.34
CA THR A 50 -6.27 -11.77 10.32
C THR A 50 -5.25 -10.88 9.64
N ILE A 51 -4.39 -10.18 10.41
CA ILE A 51 -3.31 -9.35 9.85
C ILE A 51 -2.38 -10.20 8.97
N SER A 52 -2.00 -11.39 9.44
CA SER A 52 -1.09 -12.30 8.72
C SER A 52 -1.67 -12.77 7.38
N ARG A 53 -2.94 -13.23 7.35
CA ARG A 53 -3.59 -13.65 6.10
C ARG A 53 -3.77 -12.49 5.13
N LEU A 54 -4.10 -11.31 5.64
CA LEU A 54 -4.24 -10.11 4.84
C LEU A 54 -2.91 -9.68 4.21
N GLU A 55 -1.82 -9.66 4.98
CA GLU A 55 -0.48 -9.37 4.46
C GLU A 55 0.00 -10.40 3.43
N LYS A 56 -0.45 -11.65 3.53
CA LYS A 56 -0.17 -12.71 2.55
C LYS A 56 -1.08 -12.64 1.32
N GLY A 57 -2.14 -11.81 1.34
CA GLY A 57 -3.16 -11.73 0.29
C GLY A 57 -4.04 -12.98 0.18
N THR A 58 -4.03 -13.86 1.18
CA THR A 58 -4.75 -15.15 1.14
C THR A 58 -6.18 -15.08 1.68
N GLN A 59 -6.56 -13.95 2.29
CA GLN A 59 -7.92 -13.71 2.78
C GLN A 59 -8.66 -12.70 1.89
N LYS A 60 -9.93 -12.96 1.60
CA LYS A 60 -10.86 -11.91 1.12
C LYS A 60 -11.17 -10.99 2.29
N ALA A 61 -10.45 -9.88 2.37
CA ALA A 61 -10.71 -8.85 3.35
C ALA A 61 -11.87 -7.98 2.89
N GLU A 62 -12.80 -7.69 3.78
CA GLU A 62 -13.84 -6.69 3.53
C GLU A 62 -13.19 -5.31 3.40
N THR A 63 -13.75 -4.45 2.54
CA THR A 63 -13.25 -3.08 2.34
C THR A 63 -13.15 -2.30 3.64
N GLY A 64 -14.09 -2.48 4.57
CA GLY A 64 -14.04 -1.85 5.90
C GLY A 64 -12.81 -2.27 6.72
N THR A 65 -12.43 -3.55 6.67
CA THR A 65 -11.22 -4.06 7.33
C THR A 65 -9.96 -3.45 6.72
N LEU A 66 -9.92 -3.30 5.39
CA LEU A 66 -8.81 -2.65 4.70
C LEU A 66 -8.67 -1.20 5.12
N ILE A 67 -9.76 -0.43 5.11
CA ILE A 67 -9.77 0.98 5.53
C ILE A 67 -9.30 1.11 6.98
N LEU A 68 -9.80 0.27 7.89
CA LEU A 68 -9.39 0.27 9.29
C LEU A 68 -7.87 0.08 9.48
N ILE A 69 -7.28 -0.87 8.74
CA ILE A 69 -5.84 -1.12 8.78
C ILE A 69 -5.05 0.06 8.22
N LEU A 70 -5.51 0.65 7.11
CA LEU A 70 -4.87 1.82 6.51
C LEU A 70 -4.90 3.02 7.47
N SER A 71 -6.04 3.27 8.13
CA SER A 71 -6.16 4.29 9.17
C SER A 71 -5.18 4.04 10.33
N ALA A 72 -5.08 2.79 10.82
CA ALA A 72 -4.13 2.44 11.89
C ALA A 72 -2.65 2.60 11.49
N LEU A 73 -2.37 2.60 10.19
CA LEU A 73 -1.05 2.82 9.60
C LEU A 73 -0.86 4.26 9.11
N ASN A 74 -1.80 5.18 9.34
CA ASN A 74 -1.76 6.54 8.79
C ASN A 74 -1.47 6.56 7.28
N ALA A 75 -2.14 5.67 6.53
CA ALA A 75 -1.95 5.49 5.09
C ALA A 75 -3.25 5.81 4.34
N ASP A 76 -3.11 6.43 3.17
CA ASP A 76 -4.23 6.74 2.28
C ASP A 76 -4.37 5.71 1.16
N LEU A 77 -5.62 5.39 0.80
CA LEU A 77 -5.96 4.68 -0.42
C LEU A 77 -6.42 5.69 -1.48
N THR A 78 -5.65 5.84 -2.55
CA THR A 78 -6.02 6.70 -3.69
C THR A 78 -6.58 5.87 -4.84
N ILE A 79 -7.64 6.36 -5.47
CA ILE A 79 -8.21 5.77 -6.68
C ILE A 79 -7.94 6.72 -7.84
N ASN A 80 -7.26 6.23 -8.88
CA ASN A 80 -6.91 6.98 -10.07
C ASN A 80 -7.33 6.21 -11.33
N ALA A 81 -7.66 6.93 -12.40
CA ALA A 81 -7.87 6.29 -13.71
C ALA A 81 -6.59 5.55 -14.14
N ARG A 82 -6.76 4.35 -14.71
CA ARG A 82 -5.63 3.64 -15.32
C ARG A 82 -5.17 4.44 -16.54
N PRO A 83 -3.90 4.88 -16.62
CA PRO A 83 -3.39 5.51 -17.83
C PRO A 83 -3.56 4.52 -19.00
N LYS A 84 -4.14 5.00 -20.11
CA LYS A 84 -4.14 4.22 -21.34
C LYS A 84 -2.69 4.11 -21.82
N PRO A 85 -2.21 2.93 -22.23
CA PRO A 85 -0.92 2.84 -22.90
C PRO A 85 -0.98 3.76 -24.12
N ASN A 86 -0.14 4.80 -24.17
CA ASN A 86 -0.01 5.57 -25.38
C ASN A 86 1.05 4.86 -26.24
N LEU A 87 0.60 3.90 -27.05
CA LEU A 87 1.48 3.09 -27.89
C LEU A 87 2.36 3.95 -28.80
N LYS A 88 1.96 5.17 -29.17
CA LYS A 88 2.82 6.08 -29.94
C LYS A 88 4.01 6.58 -29.13
N ASP A 89 3.75 7.17 -27.97
CA ASP A 89 4.80 7.73 -27.11
C ASP A 89 5.75 6.63 -26.60
N ASP A 90 5.22 5.43 -26.29
CA ASP A 90 6.01 4.29 -25.81
C ASP A 90 6.92 3.71 -26.91
N LEU A 91 6.48 3.73 -28.19
CA LEU A 91 7.29 3.27 -29.32
C LEU A 91 8.33 4.32 -29.75
N GLU A 92 8.00 5.61 -29.70
CA GLU A 92 8.95 6.69 -29.99
C GLU A 92 10.09 6.75 -28.96
N ALA A 93 9.84 6.37 -27.70
CA ALA A 93 10.88 6.28 -26.67
C ALA A 93 11.84 5.08 -26.82
N LEU A 94 11.56 4.15 -27.75
CA LEU A 94 12.39 2.97 -28.04
C LEU A 94 13.34 3.17 -29.23
N PHE A 95 13.23 4.29 -29.95
CA PHE A 95 14.11 4.69 -31.06
C PHE A 95 14.82 6.01 -30.73
#